data_AF-A0A4P6V0P4-F1
#
_entry.id   AF-A0A4P6V0P4-F1
#
_cell.length_a   1.000
_cell.length_b   1.000
_cell.length_c   1.000
_cell.angle_alpha   90.00
_cell.angle_beta   90.00
_cell.angle_gamma   90.00
#
_symmetry.space_group_name_H-M   'P 1'
#
loop_
_entity.id
_entity.type
_entity.pdbx_description
1 polymer ?
#
loop_
_entity_poly.entity_id
_entity_poly.type
_entity_poly.pdbx_seq_one_letter_code
_entity_poly.pdbx_strand_id
1 'polypeptide(L)'
;MAVPKKYADIDFRPPDAVAAQAEKGLRLRREHGRGGTPVGLARARDLKNRQPVSPQTVRRMDAYFARHAVDKKAKNFGDDADPSAGYVAWLLWGGDPGRDWAQRIKRRMDEADG
;
A
#
# COMPACT_ATOMS: atom_id res chain seq x y z
N MET A 1 11.25 -14.35 -2.22
CA MET A 1 12.05 -14.07 -1.01
C MET A 1 11.59 -15.01 0.09
N ALA A 2 12.50 -15.63 0.84
CA ALA A 2 12.13 -16.47 1.98
C ALA A 2 11.68 -15.58 3.15
N VAL A 3 10.53 -15.91 3.74
CA VAL A 3 10.07 -15.29 4.99
C VAL A 3 10.89 -15.93 6.14
N PRO A 4 11.54 -15.15 7.01
CA PRO A 4 12.23 -15.68 8.19
C PRO A 4 11.33 -16.59 9.02
N LYS A 5 11.89 -17.68 9.58
CA LYS A 5 11.14 -18.66 10.39
C LYS A 5 10.35 -18.03 11.54
N LYS A 6 10.87 -16.96 12.14
CA LYS A 6 10.19 -16.19 13.20
C LYS A 6 8.91 -15.49 12.78
N TYR A 7 8.63 -15.37 11.49
CA TYR A 7 7.39 -14.81 10.95
C TYR A 7 6.54 -15.87 10.23
N ALA A 8 6.79 -17.16 10.47
CA ALA A 8 6.14 -18.24 9.73
C ALA A 8 4.60 -18.28 9.92
N ASP A 9 4.10 -17.72 11.02
CA ASP A 9 2.68 -17.62 11.39
C ASP A 9 2.02 -16.31 10.90
N ILE A 10 2.77 -15.42 10.24
CA ILE A 10 2.29 -14.13 9.77
C ILE A 10 1.90 -14.24 8.30
N ASP A 11 0.63 -13.94 7.99
CA ASP A 11 0.16 -13.88 6.60
C ASP A 11 0.52 -12.53 5.95
N PHE A 12 1.43 -12.60 4.98
CA PHE A 12 1.88 -11.46 4.18
C PHE A 12 1.09 -11.25 2.89
N ARG A 13 -0.01 -11.99 2.70
CA ARG A 13 -0.93 -11.76 1.58
C ARG A 13 -1.81 -10.55 1.85
N PRO A 14 -1.89 -9.58 0.92
CA PRO A 14 -2.79 -8.45 1.09
C PRO A 14 -4.26 -8.90 1.02
N PRO A 15 -5.13 -8.34 1.88
CA PRO A 15 -6.58 -8.55 1.81
C PRO A 15 -7.21 -8.02 0.51
N ASP A 16 -8.42 -8.48 0.17
CA ASP A 16 -9.16 -8.02 -1.01
C ASP A 16 -9.36 -6.51 -1.04
N ALA A 17 -9.64 -5.90 0.11
CA ALA A 17 -9.80 -4.45 0.22
C ALA A 17 -8.53 -3.69 -0.23
N VAL A 18 -7.33 -4.22 0.06
CA VAL A 18 -6.06 -3.63 -0.38
C VAL A 18 -5.90 -3.77 -1.89
N ALA A 19 -6.22 -4.94 -2.44
CA ALA A 19 -6.17 -5.20 -3.87
C ALA A 19 -7.12 -4.28 -4.65
N ALA A 20 -8.34 -4.07 -4.15
CA ALA A 20 -9.32 -3.18 -4.77
C ALA A 20 -8.83 -1.73 -4.83
N GLN A 21 -8.19 -1.22 -3.77
CA GLN A 21 -7.61 0.12 -3.76
C GLN A 21 -6.43 0.25 -4.72
N ALA A 22 -5.54 -0.76 -4.77
CA ALA A 22 -4.42 -0.77 -5.69
C ALA A 22 -4.90 -0.79 -7.16
N GLU A 23 -5.93 -1.57 -7.46
CA GLU A 23 -6.58 -1.56 -8.77
C GLU A 23 -7.18 -0.20 -9.11
N LYS A 24 -7.91 0.41 -8.17
CA LYS A 24 -8.46 1.75 -8.31
C LYS A 24 -7.36 2.78 -8.61
N GLY A 25 -6.26 2.75 -7.85
CA GLY A 25 -5.11 3.65 -8.08
C GLY A 25 -4.48 3.47 -9.45
N LEU A 26 -4.34 2.23 -9.92
CA LEU A 26 -3.86 1.94 -11.28
C LEU A 26 -4.80 2.46 -12.36
N ARG A 27 -6.12 2.37 -12.16
CA ARG A 27 -7.12 2.93 -13.06
C ARG A 27 -7.03 4.45 -13.14
N LEU A 28 -7.11 5.13 -11.99
CA LEU A 28 -7.03 6.59 -11.93
C LEU A 28 -5.71 7.13 -12.49
N ARG A 29 -4.60 6.42 -12.28
CA ARG A 29 -3.32 6.81 -12.88
C ARG A 29 -3.34 6.71 -14.41
N ARG A 30 -3.98 5.68 -14.98
CA ARG A 30 -4.12 5.55 -16.44
C ARG A 30 -4.99 6.66 -17.02
N GLU A 31 -6.06 7.04 -16.32
CA GLU A 31 -7.02 8.04 -16.76
C GLU A 31 -6.48 9.48 -16.64
N HIS A 32 -5.84 9.81 -15.52
CA HIS A 32 -5.44 11.19 -15.22
C HIS A 32 -3.94 11.46 -15.33
N GLY A 33 -3.10 10.42 -15.44
CA GLY A 33 -1.65 10.57 -15.55
C GLY A 33 -0.94 11.10 -14.30
N ARG A 34 -1.59 11.08 -13.13
CA ARG A 34 -1.08 11.68 -11.87
C ARG A 34 -0.57 10.65 -10.88
N GLY A 35 0.39 11.07 -10.04
CA GLY A 35 0.85 10.33 -8.86
C GLY A 35 1.66 9.06 -9.14
N GLY A 36 2.38 8.59 -8.13
CA GLY A 36 3.09 7.30 -8.17
C GLY A 36 4.38 7.29 -8.97
N THR A 37 5.43 6.72 -8.37
CA THR A 37 6.71 6.38 -9.02
C THR A 37 6.63 4.98 -9.65
N PRO A 38 7.61 4.57 -10.49
CA PRO A 38 7.68 3.18 -10.98
C PRO A 38 7.60 2.12 -9.86
N VAL A 39 8.15 2.44 -8.68
CA VAL A 39 8.05 1.58 -7.49
C VAL A 39 6.62 1.46 -6.99
N GLY A 40 5.88 2.57 -6.91
CA GLY A 40 4.47 2.57 -6.54
C GLY A 40 3.62 1.76 -7.53
N LEU A 41 3.98 1.78 -8.82
CA LEU A 41 3.28 1.02 -9.86
C LEU A 41 3.50 -0.47 -9.73
N ALA A 42 4.76 -0.86 -9.56
CA ALA A 42 5.10 -2.26 -9.33
C ALA A 42 4.39 -2.77 -8.07
N ARG A 43 4.41 -1.98 -6.99
CA ARG A 43 3.69 -2.30 -5.76
C ARG A 43 2.20 -2.47 -5.99
N ALA A 44 1.55 -1.56 -6.71
CA ALA A 44 0.12 -1.65 -6.99
C ALA A 44 -0.23 -2.91 -7.80
N ARG A 45 0.61 -3.32 -8.75
CA ARG A 45 0.43 -4.56 -9.50
C ARG A 45 0.54 -5.79 -8.61
N ASP A 46 1.54 -5.84 -7.74
CA ASP A 46 1.70 -6.93 -6.75
C ASP A 46 0.46 -7.01 -5.84
N LEU A 47 0.02 -5.87 -5.31
CA LEU A 47 -1.11 -5.78 -4.38
C LEU A 47 -2.44 -6.16 -5.04
N LYS A 48 -2.72 -5.65 -6.25
CA LYS A 48 -3.92 -6.03 -7.03
C LYS A 48 -4.00 -7.53 -7.24
N ASN A 49 -2.86 -8.17 -7.56
CA ASN A 49 -2.80 -9.61 -7.81
C ASN A 49 -2.66 -10.44 -6.53
N ARG A 50 -2.84 -9.82 -5.35
CA ARG A 50 -2.71 -10.42 -4.03
C ARG A 50 -1.44 -11.23 -3.83
N GLN A 51 -0.34 -10.77 -4.42
CA GLN A 51 0.95 -11.41 -4.25
C GLN A 51 1.44 -11.20 -2.82
N PRO A 52 1.89 -12.28 -2.12
CA PRO A 52 2.52 -12.12 -0.83
C PRO A 52 3.70 -11.16 -0.90
N VAL A 53 3.78 -10.23 0.05
CA VAL A 53 4.88 -9.26 0.10
C VAL A 53 5.96 -9.69 1.10
N SER A 54 7.17 -9.17 0.96
CA SER A 54 8.23 -9.45 1.93
C SER A 54 8.02 -8.66 3.24
N PRO A 55 8.59 -9.11 4.38
CA PRO A 55 8.58 -8.33 5.62
C PRO A 55 9.18 -6.93 5.46
N GLN A 56 10.25 -6.81 4.66
CA GLN A 56 10.84 -5.50 4.32
C GLN A 56 9.86 -4.62 3.54
N THR A 57 9.05 -5.21 2.67
CA THR A 57 7.99 -4.49 1.95
C THR A 57 6.93 -3.96 2.92
N VAL A 58 6.47 -4.77 3.88
CA VAL A 58 5.51 -4.31 4.91
C VAL A 58 6.05 -3.09 5.65
N ARG A 59 7.30 -3.14 6.14
CA ARG A 59 7.95 -2.00 6.79
C ARG A 59 8.02 -0.76 5.89
N ARG A 60 8.28 -0.95 4.59
CA ARG A 60 8.27 0.14 3.60
C ARG A 60 6.87 0.72 3.39
N MET A 61 5.84 -0.12 3.36
CA MET A 61 4.44 0.32 3.25
C MET A 61 4.05 1.16 4.47
N ASP A 62 4.28 0.66 5.69
CA ASP A 62 4.01 1.39 6.94
C ASP A 62 4.71 2.76 6.95
N ALA A 63 6.01 2.79 6.65
CA ALA A 63 6.77 4.05 6.59
C ALA A 63 6.27 4.99 5.48
N TYR A 64 5.83 4.46 4.33
CA TYR A 64 5.24 5.26 3.26
C TYR A 64 3.98 5.98 3.76
N PHE A 65 3.03 5.25 4.33
CA PHE A 65 1.76 5.82 4.80
C PHE A 65 1.96 6.83 5.94
N ALA A 66 2.90 6.58 6.84
CA ALA A 66 3.24 7.53 7.91
C ALA A 66 3.70 8.88 7.35
N ARG A 67 4.58 8.88 6.33
CA ARG A 67 5.09 10.12 5.72
C ARG A 67 4.06 10.86 4.86
N HIS A 68 3.19 10.11 4.18
CA HIS A 68 2.22 10.67 3.23
C HIS A 68 0.83 10.91 3.84
N ALA A 69 0.67 10.73 5.15
CA ALA A 69 -0.58 11.04 5.84
C ALA A 69 -0.98 12.53 5.66
N VAL A 70 0.01 13.42 5.51
CA VAL A 70 -0.22 14.85 5.26
C VAL A 70 -0.85 15.12 3.88
N ASP A 71 -0.64 14.25 2.90
CA ASP A 71 -1.19 14.40 1.54
C ASP A 71 -2.72 14.36 1.54
N LYS A 72 -3.33 13.76 2.57
CA LYS A 72 -4.78 13.75 2.77
C LYS A 72 -5.38 15.15 2.91
N LYS A 73 -4.58 16.15 3.24
CA LYS A 73 -5.00 17.56 3.37
C LYS A 73 -4.96 18.31 2.02
N ALA A 74 -4.40 17.70 0.97
CA ALA A 74 -4.31 18.33 -0.33
C ALA A 74 -5.69 18.47 -0.97
N LYS A 75 -5.86 19.51 -1.81
CA LYS A 75 -7.05 19.68 -2.64
C LYS A 75 -7.27 18.44 -3.51
N ASN A 76 -8.53 18.02 -3.63
CA ASN A 76 -8.98 16.85 -4.40
C ASN A 76 -8.36 15.51 -3.95
N PHE A 77 -7.91 15.40 -2.70
CA PHE A 77 -7.65 14.09 -2.13
C PHE A 77 -8.98 13.35 -1.93
N GLY A 78 -9.12 12.17 -2.54
CA GLY A 78 -10.37 11.40 -2.48
C GLY A 78 -11.35 11.68 -3.62
N ASP A 79 -11.03 12.60 -4.54
CA ASP A 79 -11.84 12.87 -5.72
C ASP A 79 -11.44 11.91 -6.85
N ASP A 80 -12.37 11.10 -7.35
CA ASP A 80 -12.09 10.17 -8.44
C ASP A 80 -12.17 10.82 -9.83
N ALA A 81 -12.83 11.98 -9.95
CA ALA A 81 -12.99 12.70 -11.21
C ALA A 81 -11.84 13.67 -11.49
N ASP A 82 -11.25 14.27 -10.45
CA ASP A 82 -10.05 15.12 -10.55
C ASP A 82 -9.03 14.81 -9.44
N PRO A 83 -8.50 13.58 -9.35
CA PRO A 83 -7.71 13.14 -8.22
C PRO A 83 -6.41 13.92 -8.04
N SER A 84 -6.06 14.23 -6.80
CA SER A 84 -4.72 14.71 -6.48
C SER A 84 -3.66 13.64 -6.73
N ALA A 85 -2.42 14.07 -7.04
CA ALA A 85 -1.31 13.13 -7.22
C ALA A 85 -1.03 12.30 -5.95
N GLY A 86 -1.22 12.91 -4.77
CA GLY A 86 -1.12 12.24 -3.47
C GLY A 86 -2.18 11.15 -3.29
N TYR A 87 -3.42 11.40 -3.73
CA TYR A 87 -4.48 10.39 -3.66
C TYR A 87 -4.21 9.20 -4.56
N VAL A 88 -3.80 9.43 -5.81
CA VAL A 88 -3.44 8.33 -6.71
C VAL A 88 -2.27 7.53 -6.13
N ALA A 89 -1.23 8.19 -5.63
CA ALA A 89 -0.11 7.52 -4.98
C ALA A 89 -0.57 6.70 -3.76
N TRP A 90 -1.41 7.27 -2.89
CA TRP A 90 -1.98 6.60 -1.72
C TRP A 90 -2.71 5.30 -2.11
N LEU A 91 -3.53 5.35 -3.15
CA LEU A 91 -4.25 4.19 -3.68
C LEU A 91 -3.32 3.12 -4.25
N LEU A 92 -2.27 3.51 -4.98
CA LEU A 92 -1.29 2.56 -5.53
C LEU A 92 -0.59 1.74 -4.43
N TRP A 93 -0.46 2.30 -3.22
CA TRP A 93 0.07 1.57 -2.06
C TRP A 93 -0.99 0.76 -1.30
N GLY A 94 -2.25 0.77 -1.74
CA GLY A 94 -3.34 -0.02 -1.16
C GLY A 94 -4.35 0.78 -0.34
N GLY A 95 -4.24 2.12 -0.35
CA GLY A 95 -5.19 2.99 0.35
C GLY A 95 -5.20 2.81 1.86
N ASP A 96 -6.27 3.26 2.51
CA ASP A 96 -6.48 3.09 3.96
C ASP A 96 -6.47 1.62 4.40
N PRO A 97 -7.10 0.68 3.66
CA PRO A 97 -6.95 -0.74 3.93
C PRO A 97 -5.49 -1.21 3.92
N GLY A 98 -4.69 -0.71 2.98
CA GLY A 98 -3.27 -1.03 2.86
C GLY A 98 -2.45 -0.51 4.04
N ARG A 99 -2.76 0.71 4.51
CA ARG A 99 -2.15 1.30 5.72
C ARG A 99 -2.44 0.45 6.94
N ASP A 100 -3.72 0.15 7.18
CA ASP A 100 -4.15 -0.55 8.39
C ASP A 100 -3.62 -1.98 8.41
N TRP A 101 -3.62 -2.64 7.25
CA TRP A 101 -3.01 -3.96 7.09
C TRP A 101 -1.50 -3.93 7.34
N ALA A 102 -0.75 -3.02 6.70
CA ALA A 102 0.70 -2.93 6.87
C ALA A 102 1.09 -2.65 8.33
N GLN A 103 0.37 -1.75 8.99
CA GLN A 103 0.59 -1.43 10.40
C GLN A 103 0.34 -2.67 11.30
N ARG A 104 -0.75 -3.42 11.05
CA ARG A 104 -1.06 -4.64 11.80
C ARG A 104 0.01 -5.72 11.62
N ILE A 105 0.44 -5.97 10.39
CA ILE A 105 1.47 -6.98 10.12
C ILE A 105 2.81 -6.56 10.72
N LYS A 106 3.18 -5.28 10.62
CA LYS A 106 4.40 -4.77 11.26
C LYS A 106 4.38 -4.98 12.77
N ARG A 107 3.28 -4.70 13.46
CA ARG A 107 3.17 -4.95 14.92
C ARG A 107 3.44 -6.40 15.28
N ARG A 108 2.85 -7.36 14.53
CA ARG A 108 3.14 -8.78 14.73
C ARG A 108 4.60 -9.15 14.48
N MET A 109 5.24 -8.50 13.50
CA MET A 109 6.68 -8.68 13.27
C MET A 109 7.52 -8.13 14.42
N ASP A 110 7.15 -6.95 14.95
CA ASP A 110 7.84 -6.32 16.08
C ASP A 110 7.68 -7.18 17.36
N GLU A 111 6.50 -7.79 17.58
CA GLU A 111 6.25 -8.76 18.66
C GLU A 111 7.11 -10.03 18.52
N ALA A 112 7.34 -10.52 17.30
CA ALA A 112 8.21 -11.67 17.04
C ALA A 112 9.71 -11.32 17.00
N ASP A 113 10.04 -10.03 16.97
CA ASP A 113 11.41 -9.51 16.99
C ASP A 113 11.92 -9.24 18.42
N GLY A 114 11.01 -9.06 19.38
CA GLY A 114 11.29 -8.87 20.81
C GLY A 114 11.50 -10.17 21.57
#